data_AF-A0A7L2R835-F1
#
_entry.id   AF-A0A7L2R835-F1
#
_cell.length_a   1.000
_cell.length_b   1.000
_cell.length_c   1.000
_cell.angle_alpha   90.00
_cell.angle_beta   90.00
_cell.angle_gamma   90.00
#
_symmetry.space_group_name_H-M   'P 1'
#
loop_
_entity.id
_entity.type
_entity.pdbx_description
1 polymer ?
#
loop_
_entity_poly.entity_id
_entity_poly.type
_entity_poly.pdbx_seq_one_letter_code
_entity_poly.pdbx_strand_id
1 'polypeptide(L)'
;QIRLTPRSRSILVSDLPSLDISKEALLDKLELFFSKTKNGGSEVESREFLEDSDQVVLTFTEDGVAEPLIERGYIQVPIGKGKYKIKISPCTCGDISNLQLQPSRCPRTVLLLGIPDVLSEESMRDALEIHFQKASRGGGEVDALAYVPAGRTGVAVFAEDRD
;
A
#
# COMPACT_ATOMS: atom_id res chain seq x y z
N GLN A 1 -5.46 -8.67 -15.10
CA GLN A 1 -4.44 -9.68 -14.71
C GLN A 1 -3.41 -8.98 -13.83
N ILE A 2 -3.04 -9.60 -12.70
CA ILE A 2 -1.94 -9.10 -11.87
C ILE A 2 -0.65 -9.76 -12.36
N ARG A 3 0.35 -8.97 -12.74
CA ARG A 3 1.69 -9.48 -13.09
C ARG A 3 2.68 -8.96 -12.07
N LEU A 4 3.41 -9.87 -11.43
CA LEU A 4 4.52 -9.54 -10.55
C LEU A 4 5.82 -9.75 -11.32
N THR A 5 6.65 -8.72 -11.39
CA THR A 5 7.97 -8.77 -12.01
C THR A 5 9.03 -8.38 -10.99
N PRO A 6 10.10 -9.17 -10.81
CA PRO A 6 11.27 -8.74 -10.05
C PRO A 6 11.88 -7.48 -10.68
N ARG A 7 12.28 -6.51 -9.86
CA ARG A 7 13.06 -5.36 -10.31
C ARG A 7 14.53 -5.72 -10.35
N SER A 8 15.10 -5.81 -11.55
CA SER A 8 16.50 -6.17 -11.78
C SER A 8 17.52 -5.20 -11.16
N ARG A 9 17.09 -3.96 -10.85
CA ARG A 9 17.93 -2.89 -10.25
C ARG A 9 17.59 -2.58 -8.81
N SER A 10 16.59 -3.23 -8.20
CA SER A 10 16.12 -2.86 -6.87
C SER A 10 16.21 -4.02 -5.89
N ILE A 11 16.65 -3.70 -4.67
CA ILE A 11 16.66 -4.62 -3.54
C ILE A 11 15.72 -4.13 -2.44
N LEU A 12 15.12 -5.07 -1.73
CA LEU A 12 14.36 -4.80 -0.52
C LEU A 12 15.22 -5.13 0.70
N VAL A 13 15.44 -4.11 1.53
CA VAL A 13 16.19 -4.20 2.77
C VAL A 13 15.23 -4.23 3.95
N SER A 14 15.36 -5.27 4.78
CA SER A 14 14.54 -5.50 5.98
C SER A 14 15.42 -5.91 7.17
N ASP A 15 14.79 -6.18 8.32
CA ASP A 15 15.46 -6.39 9.61
C ASP A 15 16.36 -5.21 10.01
N LEU A 16 15.87 -3.99 9.74
CA LEU A 16 16.59 -2.76 10.07
C LEU A 16 16.62 -2.54 11.59
N PRO A 17 17.76 -2.09 12.15
CA PRO A 17 17.86 -1.85 13.58
C PRO A 17 17.03 -0.61 13.99
N SER A 18 16.32 -0.71 15.11
CA SER A 18 15.73 0.45 15.78
C SER A 18 16.84 1.27 16.44
N LEU A 19 17.21 2.38 15.82
CA LEU A 19 18.29 3.26 16.27
C LEU A 19 17.72 4.64 16.61
N ASP A 20 18.41 5.34 17.53
CA ASP A 20 18.11 6.72 17.89
C ASP A 20 18.67 7.71 16.84
N ILE A 21 18.28 7.51 15.58
CA ILE A 21 18.63 8.35 14.44
C ILE A 21 17.38 8.56 13.57
N SER A 22 17.34 9.66 12.80
CA SER A 22 16.24 9.89 11.86
C SER A 22 16.22 8.86 10.72
N LYS A 23 15.05 8.70 10.10
CA LYS A 23 14.85 7.86 8.91
C LYS A 23 15.82 8.26 7.79
N GLU A 24 15.97 9.55 7.54
CA GLU A 24 16.89 10.11 6.54
C GLU A 24 18.35 9.74 6.85
N ALA A 25 18.77 9.83 8.11
CA ALA A 25 20.13 9.46 8.51
C ALA A 25 20.40 7.96 8.40
N LEU A 26 19.36 7.11 8.54
CA LEU A 26 19.47 5.68 8.25
C LEU A 26 19.62 5.44 6.75
N LEU A 27 18.83 6.12 5.91
CA LEU A 27 18.96 6.06 4.45
C LEU A 27 20.35 6.50 3.99
N ASP A 28 20.92 7.56 4.56
CA ASP A 28 22.30 8.03 4.26
C ASP A 28 23.34 6.95 4.50
N LYS A 29 23.20 6.21 5.59
CA LYS A 29 24.14 5.14 5.94
C LYS A 29 23.98 3.93 5.03
N LEU A 30 22.74 3.58 4.66
CA LEU A 30 22.48 2.49 3.71
C LEU A 30 23.01 2.86 2.33
N GLU A 31 22.69 4.03 1.81
CA GLU A 31 23.18 4.51 0.52
C GLU A 31 24.71 4.53 0.48
N LEU A 32 25.38 5.12 1.48
CA LEU A 32 26.84 5.16 1.55
C LEU A 32 27.48 3.77 1.63
N PHE A 33 26.76 2.79 2.20
CA PHE A 33 27.24 1.42 2.25
C PHE A 33 27.08 0.72 0.90
N PHE A 34 25.89 0.81 0.31
CA PHE A 34 25.57 0.13 -0.94
C PHE A 34 26.15 0.82 -2.18
N SER A 35 26.55 2.10 -2.10
CA SER A 35 27.27 2.79 -3.18
C SER A 35 28.69 2.28 -3.44
N LYS A 36 29.20 1.40 -2.56
CA LYS A 36 30.58 0.92 -2.62
C LYS A 36 30.64 -0.44 -3.31
N THR A 37 31.37 -0.51 -4.43
CA THR A 37 31.64 -1.75 -5.19
C THR A 37 32.25 -2.87 -4.35
N LYS A 38 33.08 -2.54 -3.36
CA LYS A 38 33.64 -3.55 -2.42
C LYS A 38 32.58 -4.29 -1.60
N ASN A 39 31.40 -3.70 -1.42
CA ASN A 39 30.27 -4.30 -0.72
C ASN A 39 29.34 -5.06 -1.70
N GLY A 40 29.66 -5.07 -3.00
CA GLY A 40 28.85 -5.68 -4.06
C GLY A 40 27.74 -4.79 -4.60
N GLY A 41 27.70 -3.50 -4.23
CA GLY A 41 26.74 -2.55 -4.76
C GLY A 41 27.34 -1.58 -5.79
N SER A 42 26.55 -0.60 -6.21
CA SER A 42 26.91 0.45 -7.18
C SER A 42 26.25 1.77 -6.77
N GLU A 43 26.45 2.83 -7.56
CA GLU A 43 25.73 4.09 -7.37
C GLU A 43 24.21 3.84 -7.23
N VAL A 44 23.62 4.51 -6.24
CA VAL A 44 22.23 4.36 -5.84
C VAL A 44 21.43 5.47 -6.51
N GLU A 45 20.46 5.09 -7.33
CA GLU A 45 19.54 6.00 -8.02
C GLU A 45 18.44 6.50 -7.06
N SER A 46 17.86 5.60 -6.25
CA SER A 46 16.81 5.97 -5.29
C SER A 46 16.85 5.12 -4.02
N ARG A 47 16.33 5.71 -2.94
CA ARG A 47 16.24 5.10 -1.61
C ARG A 47 14.95 5.55 -0.93
N GLU A 48 14.06 4.63 -0.65
CA GLU A 48 12.71 4.94 -0.19
C GLU A 48 12.29 3.98 0.91
N PHE A 49 11.67 4.49 1.96
CA PHE A 49 10.93 3.64 2.89
C PHE A 49 9.61 3.24 2.25
N LEU A 50 9.23 1.97 2.41
CA LEU A 50 7.88 1.53 2.07
C LEU A 50 6.89 2.11 3.08
N GLU A 51 5.78 2.65 2.58
CA GLU A 51 4.69 3.13 3.43
C GLU A 51 4.20 1.98 4.34
N ASP A 52 3.94 2.30 5.60
CA ASP A 52 3.49 1.37 6.64
C ASP A 52 4.43 0.18 6.95
N SER A 53 5.71 0.23 6.56
CA SER A 53 6.70 -0.76 7.00
C SER A 53 8.08 -0.15 7.28
N ASP A 54 8.86 -0.80 8.16
CA ASP A 54 10.25 -0.43 8.44
C ASP A 54 11.23 -1.07 7.43
N GLN A 55 10.85 -1.06 6.16
CA GLN A 55 11.63 -1.64 5.07
C GLN A 55 12.03 -0.55 4.07
N VAL A 56 13.21 -0.71 3.48
CA VAL A 56 13.78 0.25 2.53
C VAL A 56 13.95 -0.42 1.17
N VAL A 57 13.48 0.22 0.13
CA VAL A 57 13.81 -0.11 -1.25
C VAL A 57 15.02 0.72 -1.65
N LEU A 58 16.07 0.05 -2.12
CA LEU A 58 17.22 0.70 -2.76
C LEU A 58 17.20 0.34 -4.24
N THR A 59 17.30 1.34 -5.11
CA THR A 59 17.40 1.19 -6.56
C THR A 59 18.79 1.65 -7.00
N PHE A 60 19.46 0.81 -7.77
CA PHE A 60 20.79 1.07 -8.32
C PHE A 60 20.70 1.67 -9.73
N THR A 61 21.70 2.48 -10.09
CA THR A 61 21.82 2.99 -11.46
C THR A 61 22.15 1.87 -12.46
N GLU A 62 22.95 0.89 -12.05
CA GLU A 62 23.40 -0.22 -12.90
C GLU A 62 22.54 -1.49 -12.74
N ASP A 63 22.30 -2.18 -13.86
CA ASP A 63 21.71 -3.51 -13.90
C ASP A 63 22.67 -4.60 -13.41
N GLY A 64 22.12 -5.70 -12.91
CA GLY A 64 22.91 -6.88 -12.47
C GLY A 64 23.54 -6.75 -11.09
N VAL A 65 23.38 -5.61 -10.41
CA VAL A 65 23.89 -5.37 -9.05
C VAL A 65 22.98 -5.99 -7.98
N ALA A 66 21.66 -6.02 -8.24
CA ALA A 66 20.69 -6.51 -7.27
C ALA A 66 20.79 -8.02 -7.03
N GLU A 67 20.95 -8.82 -8.09
CA GLU A 67 20.98 -10.29 -8.01
C GLU A 67 22.08 -10.82 -7.04
N PRO A 68 23.36 -10.44 -7.18
CA PRO A 68 24.40 -10.89 -6.25
C PRO A 68 24.17 -10.44 -4.80
N LEU A 69 23.50 -9.31 -4.58
CA LEU A 69 23.16 -8.83 -3.24
C LEU A 69 22.01 -9.66 -2.64
N ILE A 70 21.01 -10.00 -3.45
CA ILE A 70 19.88 -10.85 -3.08
C ILE A 70 20.35 -12.27 -2.75
N GLU A 71 21.24 -12.85 -3.55
CA GLU A 71 21.78 -14.21 -3.32
C GLU A 71 22.53 -14.32 -1.99
N ARG A 72 23.19 -13.25 -1.54
CA ARG A 72 23.82 -13.22 -0.20
C ARG A 72 22.79 -13.33 0.92
N GLY A 73 21.57 -12.83 0.72
CA GLY A 73 20.44 -12.86 1.64
C GLY A 73 20.59 -11.99 2.89
N TYR A 74 21.78 -11.96 3.52
CA TYR A 74 22.08 -11.13 4.68
C TYR A 74 23.45 -10.46 4.56
N ILE A 75 23.54 -9.22 5.01
CA ILE A 75 24.80 -8.48 5.04
C ILE A 75 24.97 -7.73 6.36
N GLN A 76 26.22 -7.54 6.79
CA GLN A 76 26.52 -6.71 7.95
C GLN A 76 26.84 -5.28 7.52
N VAL A 77 26.02 -4.34 7.98
CA VAL A 77 26.21 -2.90 7.72
C VAL A 77 26.68 -2.20 8.99
N PRO A 78 27.79 -1.42 8.93
CA PRO A 78 28.20 -0.56 10.01
C PRO A 78 27.30 0.67 10.05
N ILE A 79 26.53 0.84 11.13
CA ILE A 79 25.60 1.95 11.31
C ILE A 79 25.94 2.64 12.64
N GLY A 80 26.53 3.83 12.56
CA GLY A 80 27.06 4.52 13.75
C GLY A 80 28.22 3.73 14.37
N LYS A 81 28.09 3.33 15.64
CA LYS A 81 29.13 2.57 16.37
C LYS A 81 28.93 1.05 16.32
N GLY A 82 27.81 0.56 15.79
CA GLY A 82 27.45 -0.85 15.74
C GLY A 82 27.57 -1.46 14.34
N LYS A 83 27.56 -2.81 14.28
CA LYS A 83 27.39 -3.58 13.04
C LYS A 83 26.08 -4.35 13.15
N TYR A 84 25.22 -4.19 12.16
CA TYR A 84 23.89 -4.78 12.16
C TYR A 84 23.74 -5.72 10.98
N LYS A 85 23.21 -6.92 11.24
CA LYS A 85 22.88 -7.88 10.20
C LYS A 85 21.51 -7.52 9.65
N ILE A 86 21.46 -7.07 8.41
CA ILE A 86 20.24 -6.72 7.70
C ILE A 86 19.94 -7.77 6.64
N LYS A 87 18.67 -7.92 6.27
CA LYS A 87 18.22 -8.86 5.25
C LYS A 87 18.08 -8.16 3.90
N ILE A 88 18.53 -8.81 2.84
CA ILE A 88 18.36 -8.40 1.45
C ILE A 88 17.45 -9.40 0.77
N SER A 89 16.43 -8.92 0.07
CA SER A 89 15.47 -9.74 -0.66
C SER A 89 15.07 -9.11 -1.98
N PRO A 90 14.49 -9.87 -2.93
CA PRO A 90 14.04 -9.32 -4.20
C PRO A 90 12.98 -8.24 -3.99
N CYS A 91 13.12 -7.11 -4.70
CA CYS A 91 12.04 -6.13 -4.81
C CYS A 91 11.14 -6.53 -5.99
N THR A 92 9.85 -6.76 -5.74
CA THR A 92 8.87 -7.06 -6.80
C THR A 92 8.01 -5.85 -7.08
N CYS A 93 7.80 -5.54 -8.36
CA CYS A 93 6.81 -4.57 -8.80
C CYS A 93 5.59 -5.31 -9.36
N GLY A 94 4.41 -4.88 -8.98
CA GLY A 94 3.16 -5.44 -9.45
C GLY A 94 2.42 -4.44 -10.33
N ASP A 95 2.14 -4.83 -11.57
CA ASP A 95 1.31 -4.03 -12.47
C ASP A 95 -0.07 -4.68 -12.61
N ILE A 96 -1.11 -3.89 -12.36
CA ILE A 96 -2.49 -4.27 -12.65
C ILE A 96 -2.81 -3.81 -14.06
N SER A 97 -2.88 -4.78 -14.98
CA SER A 97 -3.29 -4.53 -16.36
C SER A 97 -4.72 -4.97 -16.60
N ASN A 98 -5.43 -4.23 -17.45
CA ASN A 98 -6.80 -4.55 -17.89
C ASN A 98 -7.84 -4.62 -16.76
N LEU A 99 -7.78 -3.68 -15.80
CA LEU A 99 -8.90 -3.50 -14.87
C LEU A 99 -10.09 -2.96 -15.64
N GLN A 100 -11.05 -3.84 -15.98
CA GLN A 100 -12.31 -3.44 -16.59
C GLN A 100 -13.35 -3.26 -15.49
N LEU A 101 -13.75 -2.02 -15.27
CA LEU A 101 -14.88 -1.68 -14.44
C LEU A 101 -16.09 -1.50 -15.35
N GLN A 102 -17.04 -2.44 -15.29
CA GLN A 102 -18.29 -2.30 -16.03
C GLN A 102 -19.37 -1.78 -15.07
N PRO A 103 -19.77 -0.51 -15.17
CA PRO A 103 -20.89 -0.01 -14.37
C PRO A 103 -22.17 -0.72 -14.83
N SER A 104 -22.75 -1.51 -13.93
CA SER A 104 -24.05 -2.14 -14.15
C SER A 104 -25.15 -1.24 -13.59
N ARG A 105 -26.21 -1.02 -14.37
CA ARG A 105 -27.38 -0.27 -13.90
C ARG A 105 -28.30 -1.21 -13.13
N CYS A 106 -28.26 -1.14 -11.80
CA CYS A 106 -29.20 -1.84 -10.94
C CYS A 106 -30.52 -1.03 -10.87
N PRO A 107 -31.63 -1.52 -11.44
CA PRO A 107 -32.87 -0.75 -11.53
C PRO A 107 -33.53 -0.48 -10.16
N ARG A 108 -33.11 -1.18 -9.11
CA ARG A 108 -33.62 -1.06 -7.74
C ARG A 108 -32.67 -0.34 -6.78
N THR A 109 -31.55 0.19 -7.27
CA THR A 109 -30.51 0.79 -6.42
C THR A 109 -30.21 2.21 -6.87
N VAL A 110 -30.20 3.12 -5.92
CA VAL A 110 -29.75 4.51 -6.13
C VAL A 110 -28.49 4.74 -5.30
N LEU A 111 -27.47 5.32 -5.92
CA LEU A 111 -26.25 5.75 -5.23
C LEU A 111 -26.34 7.26 -4.98
N LEU A 112 -26.22 7.66 -3.71
CA LEU A 112 -26.21 9.05 -3.30
C LEU A 112 -24.77 9.45 -2.95
N LEU A 113 -24.28 10.51 -3.58
CA LEU A 113 -22.93 11.02 -3.39
C LEU A 113 -22.99 12.46 -2.85
N GLY A 114 -21.95 12.88 -2.12
CA GLY A 114 -21.85 14.25 -1.60
C GLY A 114 -22.78 14.56 -0.43
N ILE A 115 -23.20 13.55 0.34
CA ILE A 115 -23.98 13.75 1.56
C ILE A 115 -23.06 14.41 2.61
N PRO A 116 -23.40 15.62 3.10
CA PRO A 116 -22.59 16.29 4.10
C PRO A 116 -22.70 15.59 5.46
N ASP A 117 -21.60 15.49 6.18
CA ASP A 117 -21.54 14.86 7.51
C ASP A 117 -21.98 15.84 8.59
N VAL A 118 -23.30 16.03 8.69
CA VAL A 118 -23.93 17.03 9.58
C VAL A 118 -24.74 16.42 10.72
N LEU A 119 -24.96 15.10 10.69
CA LEU A 119 -25.66 14.34 11.73
C LEU A 119 -24.81 13.14 12.14
N SER A 120 -25.13 12.52 13.28
CA SER A 120 -24.55 11.21 13.60
C SER A 120 -24.91 10.17 12.54
N GLU A 121 -24.07 9.15 12.39
CA GLU A 121 -24.24 8.08 11.40
C GLU A 121 -25.62 7.41 11.47
N GLU A 122 -26.09 7.09 12.68
CA GLU A 122 -27.42 6.50 12.92
C GLU A 122 -28.54 7.47 12.52
N SER A 123 -28.47 8.73 12.97
CA SER A 123 -29.45 9.76 12.61
C SER A 123 -29.50 10.02 11.11
N MET A 124 -28.34 9.97 10.43
CA MET A 124 -28.26 10.17 8.98
C MET A 124 -28.88 8.98 8.24
N ARG A 125 -28.62 7.75 8.68
CA ARG A 125 -29.26 6.54 8.12
C ARG A 125 -30.78 6.63 8.24
N ASP A 126 -31.29 6.92 9.42
CA ASP A 126 -32.73 7.06 9.68
C ASP A 126 -33.34 8.18 8.83
N ALA A 127 -32.69 9.34 8.76
CA ALA A 127 -33.18 10.47 7.99
C ALA A 127 -33.26 10.15 6.48
N LEU A 128 -32.28 9.43 5.94
CA LEU A 128 -32.28 8.98 4.55
C LEU A 128 -33.36 7.93 4.32
N GLU A 129 -33.48 6.94 5.21
CA GLU A 129 -34.50 5.89 5.08
C GLU A 129 -35.91 6.49 5.09
N ILE A 130 -36.20 7.37 6.06
CA ILE A 130 -37.48 8.09 6.14
C ILE A 130 -37.70 8.97 4.90
N HIS A 131 -36.64 9.54 4.32
CA HIS A 131 -36.76 10.31 3.09
C HIS A 131 -37.24 9.44 1.93
N PHE A 132 -36.63 8.26 1.74
CA PHE A 132 -36.95 7.36 0.63
C PHE A 132 -38.19 6.51 0.87
N GLN A 133 -38.68 6.34 2.10
CA GLN A 133 -39.96 5.68 2.36
C GLN A 133 -41.18 6.57 2.01
N LYS A 134 -40.98 7.89 1.85
CA LYS A 134 -42.08 8.82 1.54
C LYS A 134 -42.36 8.87 0.05
N ALA A 135 -43.51 8.34 -0.36
CA ALA A 135 -43.99 8.41 -1.75
C ALA A 135 -44.08 9.85 -2.29
N SER A 136 -44.41 10.84 -1.44
CA SER A 136 -44.44 12.26 -1.83
C SER A 136 -43.07 12.84 -2.22
N ARG A 137 -41.97 12.14 -1.92
CA ARG A 137 -40.60 12.48 -2.28
C ARG A 137 -40.06 11.63 -3.45
N GLY A 138 -40.94 10.91 -4.14
CA GLY A 138 -40.56 9.98 -5.21
C GLY A 138 -39.96 8.67 -4.71
N GLY A 139 -40.16 8.37 -3.42
CA GLY A 139 -39.68 7.17 -2.75
C GLY A 139 -40.67 5.99 -2.80
N GLY A 140 -40.33 4.91 -2.10
CA GLY A 140 -41.10 3.68 -1.96
C GLY A 140 -40.57 2.82 -0.81
N GLU A 141 -41.00 1.57 -0.71
CA GLU A 141 -40.46 0.64 0.31
C GLU A 141 -38.94 0.46 0.13
N VAL A 142 -38.19 0.67 1.22
CA VAL A 142 -36.73 0.56 1.26
C VAL A 142 -36.37 -0.82 1.83
N ASP A 143 -35.78 -1.67 1.01
CA ASP A 143 -35.36 -3.03 1.41
C ASP A 143 -34.06 -3.02 2.23
N ALA A 144 -33.11 -2.15 1.88
CA ALA A 144 -31.86 -1.96 2.60
C ALA A 144 -31.29 -0.56 2.38
N LEU A 145 -30.65 0.00 3.42
CA LEU A 145 -29.93 1.26 3.34
C LEU A 145 -28.52 1.12 3.93
N ALA A 146 -27.52 1.42 3.11
CA ALA A 146 -26.13 1.53 3.55
C ALA A 146 -25.69 2.99 3.45
N TYR A 147 -25.19 3.53 4.55
CA TYR A 147 -24.60 4.87 4.61
C TYR A 147 -23.15 4.77 5.07
N VAL A 148 -22.25 5.34 4.28
CA VAL A 148 -20.83 5.45 4.58
C VAL A 148 -20.48 6.95 4.62
N PRO A 149 -20.15 7.50 5.80
CA PRO A 149 -19.74 8.89 5.94
C PRO A 149 -18.52 9.25 5.07
N ALA A 150 -18.40 10.52 4.70
CA ALA A 150 -17.27 10.99 3.90
C ALA A 150 -15.93 10.69 4.59
N GLY A 151 -14.98 10.11 3.84
CA GLY A 151 -13.68 9.73 4.36
C GLY A 151 -13.64 8.42 5.16
N ARG A 152 -14.76 7.70 5.29
CA ARG A 152 -14.77 6.34 5.83
C ARG A 152 -14.78 5.31 4.71
N THR A 153 -14.07 4.21 4.93
CA THR A 153 -14.06 3.04 4.05
C THR A 153 -14.77 1.89 4.76
N GLY A 154 -15.75 1.26 4.09
CA GLY A 154 -16.40 0.05 4.56
C GLY A 154 -15.99 -1.15 3.70
N VAL A 155 -15.72 -2.30 4.32
CA VAL A 155 -15.39 -3.55 3.65
C VAL A 155 -16.31 -4.64 4.19
N ALA A 156 -16.90 -5.43 3.31
CA ALA A 156 -17.67 -6.61 3.65
C ALA A 156 -16.97 -7.85 3.09
N VAL A 157 -16.84 -8.87 3.93
CA VAL A 157 -16.25 -10.17 3.56
C VAL A 157 -17.33 -11.22 3.77
N PHE A 158 -17.58 -12.02 2.74
CA PHE A 158 -18.61 -13.06 2.75
C PHE A 158 -18.06 -14.36 3.35
N ALA A 159 -18.93 -15.15 3.97
CA ALA A 159 -18.55 -16.37 4.67
C ALA A 159 -18.20 -17.55 3.73
N GLU A 160 -18.61 -17.49 2.47
CA GLU A 160 -18.37 -18.52 1.48
C GLU A 160 -18.00 -17.89 0.13
N ASP A 161 -16.89 -18.34 -0.44
CA ASP A 161 -16.64 -18.23 -1.87
C ASP A 161 -17.46 -19.34 -2.54
N ARG A 162 -18.43 -18.97 -3.37
CA ARG A 162 -19.17 -19.97 -4.13
C ARG A 162 -18.47 -20.23 -5.46
N ASP A 163 -18.09 -21.49 -5.67
CA ASP A 163 -17.62 -22.08 -6.93
C ASP A 163 -18.65 -21.93 -8.07
#